data_AF-A0A6M3IRE2-F1
#
_entry.id   AF-A0A6M3IRE2-F1
#
_cell.length_a   1.000
_cell.length_b   1.000
_cell.length_c   1.000
_cell.angle_alpha   90.00
_cell.angle_beta   90.00
_cell.angle_gamma   90.00
#
_symmetry.space_group_name_H-M   'P 1'
#
loop_
_entity.id
_entity.type
_entity.pdbx_description
1 polymer ?
#
loop_
_entity_poly.entity_id
_entity_poly.type
_entity_poly.pdbx_seq_one_letter_code
_entity_poly.pdbx_strand_id
1 'polypeptide(L)' 'MKKLQKGDIVQVTDMEDEWFPCLLIIDEVKAWGIQGYVSVPGSGTAYYRIANGKFEKVGTATIVME' A
#
# COMPACT_ATOMS: atom_id res chain seq x y z
N MET A 1 15.89 6.22 0.84
CA MET A 1 14.53 5.68 1.06
C MET A 1 14.63 4.47 1.97
N LYS A 2 13.80 4.37 3.02
CA LYS A 2 13.73 3.14 3.83
C LYS A 2 13.31 1.98 2.91
N LYS A 3 13.96 0.83 3.03
CA LYS A 3 13.63 -0.36 2.22
C LYS A 3 12.17 -0.74 2.48
N LEU A 4 11.37 -0.82 1.41
CA LEU A 4 9.99 -1.29 1.47
C LEU A 4 9.96 -2.80 1.73
N GLN A 5 8.96 -3.25 2.48
CA GLN A 5 8.72 -4.67 2.74
C GLN A 5 7.23 -4.98 2.87
N LYS A 6 6.87 -6.25 2.78
CA LYS A 6 5.53 -6.74 3.08
C LYS A 6 5.08 -6.27 4.47
N GLY A 7 3.85 -5.80 4.58
CA GLY A 7 3.26 -5.25 5.81
C GLY A 7 3.51 -3.76 6.03
N ASP A 8 4.37 -3.10 5.23
CA ASP A 8 4.43 -1.64 5.25
C ASP A 8 3.11 -1.02 4.77
N ILE A 9 2.78 0.16 5.28
CA ILE A 9 1.61 0.93 4.87
C ILE A 9 2.09 2.07 4.00
N VAL A 10 1.53 2.17 2.80
CA VAL A 10 1.79 3.26 1.86
C VAL A 10 0.51 4.04 1.60
N GLN A 11 0.66 5.32 1.28
CA GLN A 11 -0.42 6.17 0.80
C GLN A 11 -0.19 6.50 -0.67
N VAL A 12 -1.23 6.36 -1.50
CA VAL A 12 -1.19 6.86 -2.89
C VAL A 12 -1.17 8.39 -2.86
N THR A 13 -0.15 8.99 -3.48
CA THR A 13 0.08 10.44 -3.47
C THR A 13 -0.09 11.08 -4.85
N ASP A 14 -0.19 10.29 -5.91
CA ASP A 14 -0.47 10.77 -7.26
C ASP A 14 -1.95 11.13 -7.39
N MET A 15 -2.27 12.41 -7.54
CA MET A 15 -3.64 12.92 -7.62
C MET A 15 -4.40 12.50 -8.89
N GLU A 16 -3.69 12.02 -9.91
CA GLU A 16 -4.29 11.52 -11.16
C GLU A 16 -4.62 10.02 -11.09
N ASP A 17 -4.19 9.32 -10.04
CA ASP A 17 -4.44 7.91 -9.83
C ASP A 17 -5.85 7.68 -9.25
N GLU A 18 -6.59 6.68 -9.78
CA GLU A 18 -7.97 6.38 -9.33
C GLU A 18 -8.03 5.95 -7.85
N TRP A 19 -6.90 5.49 -7.29
CA TRP A 19 -6.75 5.11 -5.89
C TRP A 19 -6.25 6.25 -5.01
N PHE A 20 -6.10 7.47 -5.51
CA PHE A 20 -5.84 8.62 -4.64
C PHE A 20 -7.03 8.86 -3.69
N PRO A 21 -6.84 9.03 -2.36
CA PRO A 21 -5.61 8.99 -1.55
C PRO A 21 -5.54 7.73 -0.64
N CYS A 22 -5.89 6.56 -1.15
CA CYS A 22 -6.03 5.32 -0.41
C CYS A 22 -4.74 4.88 0.32
N LEU A 23 -4.94 4.24 1.48
CA LEU A 23 -3.91 3.51 2.20
C LEU A 23 -3.88 2.06 1.74
N LEU A 24 -2.69 1.57 1.41
CA LEU A 24 -2.45 0.19 0.99
C LEU A 24 -1.45 -0.47 1.93
N ILE A 25 -1.73 -1.71 2.32
CA ILE A 25 -0.75 -2.57 2.99
C ILE A 25 0.02 -3.31 1.89
N ILE A 26 1.35 -3.26 1.91
CA ILE A 26 2.18 -3.95 0.93
C ILE A 26 2.04 -5.47 1.12
N ASP A 27 1.66 -6.18 0.06
CA ASP A 27 1.70 -7.63 -0.01
C ASP A 27 2.98 -8.14 -0.69
N GLU A 28 3.43 -7.45 -1.75
CA GLU A 28 4.63 -7.80 -2.51
C GLU A 28 5.39 -6.54 -2.95
N VAL A 29 6.71 -6.55 -2.85
CA VAL A 29 7.59 -5.50 -3.38
C VAL A 29 8.15 -5.94 -4.73
N LYS A 30 8.10 -5.06 -5.73
CA LYS A 30 8.57 -5.31 -7.09
C LYS A 30 9.70 -4.34 -7.46
N ALA A 31 10.50 -4.67 -8.47
CA ALA A 31 11.58 -3.79 -8.93
C ALA A 31 11.06 -2.41 -9.41
N TRP A 32 9.83 -2.36 -9.91
CA TRP A 32 9.20 -1.16 -10.47
C TRP A 32 8.17 -0.49 -9.55
N GLY A 33 7.82 -1.10 -8.40
CA GLY A 33 6.69 -0.65 -7.59
C GLY A 33 6.30 -1.65 -6.50
N ILE A 34 5.01 -1.68 -6.17
CA ILE A 34 4.44 -2.60 -5.18
C ILE A 34 3.15 -3.24 -5.69
N GLN A 35 2.79 -4.37 -5.09
CA GLN A 35 1.40 -4.80 -4.98
C GLN A 35 0.97 -4.61 -3.53
N GLY A 36 -0.11 -3.85 -3.33
CA GLY A 36 -0.72 -3.64 -2.02
C GLY A 36 -2.18 -4.04 -2.02
N TYR A 37 -2.79 -4.02 -0.84
CA TYR A 37 -4.22 -4.28 -0.68
C TYR A 37 -4.85 -3.37 0.36
N VAL A 38 -6.16 -3.22 0.25
CA VAL A 38 -7.03 -2.59 1.25
C VAL A 38 -8.20 -3.52 1.53
N SER A 39 -8.61 -3.62 2.80
CA SER A 39 -9.86 -4.28 3.16
C SER A 39 -10.98 -3.27 3.12
N VAL A 40 -11.96 -3.49 2.24
CA VAL A 40 -13.13 -2.64 2.06
C VAL A 40 -14.25 -3.17 2.95
N PRO A 41 -14.79 -2.37 3.89
CA PRO A 41 -15.89 -2.80 4.74
C PRO A 41 -17.08 -3.32 3.93
N GLY A 42 -17.46 -4.58 4.17
CA GLY A 42 -18.58 -5.22 3.46
C GLY A 42 -18.32 -5.61 2.00
N SER A 43 -17.12 -5.40 1.46
CA SER A 43 -16.79 -5.73 0.06
C SER A 43 -15.52 -6.59 -0.11
N GLY A 44 -14.90 -7.02 0.99
CA GLY A 44 -13.76 -7.93 0.96
C GLY A 44 -12.43 -7.20 0.79
N THR A 45 -11.50 -7.80 0.05
CA THR A 45 -10.13 -7.29 -0.12
C THR A 45 -9.91 -6.92 -1.58
N ALA A 46 -9.48 -5.68 -1.82
CA ALA A 46 -9.11 -5.20 -3.13
C ALA A 46 -7.58 -5.07 -3.22
N TYR A 47 -7.00 -5.57 -4.31
CA TYR A 47 -5.57 -5.53 -4.57
C TYR A 47 -5.28 -4.49 -5.65
N TYR A 48 -4.19 -3.75 -5.47
CA TYR A 48 -3.74 -2.73 -6.40
C TYR A 48 -2.24 -2.80 -6.61
N ARG A 49 -1.80 -2.49 -7.84
CA ARG A 49 -0.38 -2.40 -8.17
C ARG A 49 -0.06 -0.97 -8.56
N ILE A 50 0.98 -0.41 -7.96
CA ILE A 50 1.35 0.99 -8.17
C ILE A 50 2.87 1.13 -8.33
N ALA A 51 3.26 2.00 -9.26
CA ALA A 51 4.66 2.24 -9.59
C ALA A 51 5.36 3.10 -8.54
N ASN A 52 6.69 2.94 -8.45
CA ASN A 52 7.54 3.80 -7.62
C ASN A 52 7.32 5.28 -7.97
N GLY A 53 7.33 6.14 -6.95
CA GLY A 53 7.13 7.59 -7.11
C GLY A 53 5.67 8.05 -7.11
N LYS A 54 4.70 7.13 -7.11
CA LYS A 54 3.26 7.44 -6.99
C LYS A 54 2.67 7.22 -5.59
N PHE A 55 3.51 6.81 -4.64
CA PHE A 55 3.11 6.54 -3.27
C PHE A 55 4.24 6.88 -2.29
N GLU A 56 3.87 7.08 -1.03
CA GLU A 56 4.81 7.30 0.07
C GLU A 56 4.57 6.30 1.20
N LYS A 57 5.65 5.82 1.83
CA LYS A 57 5.55 4.97 3.04
C LYS A 57 5.15 5.84 4.23
N VAL A 58 3.99 5.55 4.82
CA VAL A 58 3.43 6.31 5.95
C VAL A 58 3.45 5.52 7.26
N GLY A 59 3.63 4.20 7.20
CA GLY A 59 3.68 3.38 8.40
C GLY A 59 4.13 1.95 8.13
N THR A 60 4.05 1.12 9.18
CA THR A 60 4.25 -0.31 9.10
C THR A 60 3.22 -0.97 10.00
N ALA A 61 2.48 -1.94 9.47
CA ALA A 61 1.59 -2.74 10.30
C ALA A 61 2.43 -3.56 11.29
N THR A 62 2.08 -3.46 12.57
CA THR A 62 2.60 -4.35 13.61
C THR A 62 1.46 -5.27 14.04
N ILE A 63 1.77 -6.54 14.30
CA ILE A 63 0.78 -7.44 14.91
C ILE A 63 0.60 -6.96 16.35
N VAL A 64 -0.61 -6.56 16.71
CA VAL A 64 -1.02 -6.40 18.10
C VAL A 64 -1.54 -7.76 18.54
N MET A 65 -0.77 -8.45 19.38
CA MET A 65 -1.25 -9.64 20.07
C MET A 65 -1.99 -9.17 21.32
N GLU A 66 -3.26 -9.51 21.43
CA GLU A 66 -4.05 -9.39 22.68
C GLU A 66 -3.85 -10.63 23.56
#